data_AF-A0A7G8VJN7-F1
#
_entry.id   AF-A0A7G8VJN7-F1
#
_cell.length_a   1.000
_cell.length_b   1.000
_cell.length_c   1.000
_cell.angle_alpha   90.00
_cell.angle_beta   90.00
_cell.angle_gamma   90.00
#
_symmetry.space_group_name_H-M   'P 1'
#
loop_
_entity.id
_entity.type
_entity.pdbx_description
1 polymer ?
#
loop_
_entity_poly.entity_id
_entity_poly.type
_entity_poly.pdbx_seq_one_letter_code
_entity_poly.pdbx_strand_id
1 'polypeptide(L)'
;MLKRLAAAALLAATVVPVTVVHAQRPSPSPGPMVSGYLCCNMRTYGDSISDINYDEQGTRIVAVGTPARITSYDFRWFSLDLGGKPQRIKNDYSRNITLPEFAQRYVVTTDPKQTMAAFAPAVRDAILAAKVMPGMTREQVLMAIAYPVTSENPSLDAPIWRYWRDSWSEFQVHFDEKGLVKAVVGDPVALSRVLAASTAQP
;
A
#
# COMPACT_ATOMS: atom_id res chain seq x y z
N MET A 1 -55.41 68.25 -21.18
CA MET A 1 -55.35 67.76 -19.78
C MET A 1 -55.70 66.28 -19.76
N LEU A 2 -54.72 65.37 -19.81
CA LEU A 2 -54.93 63.94 -19.52
C LEU A 2 -53.68 63.43 -18.79
N LYS A 3 -53.84 63.07 -17.52
CA LYS A 3 -52.79 62.54 -16.63
C LYS A 3 -52.38 61.13 -17.10
N ARG A 4 -51.09 60.89 -17.35
CA ARG A 4 -50.53 59.54 -17.42
C ARG A 4 -49.97 59.17 -16.04
N LEU A 5 -50.63 58.24 -15.37
CA LEU A 5 -50.16 57.60 -14.15
C LEU A 5 -49.04 56.61 -14.50
N ALA A 6 -47.87 56.79 -13.88
CA ALA A 6 -46.78 55.81 -13.90
C ALA A 6 -47.08 54.72 -12.86
N ALA A 7 -47.14 53.46 -13.30
CA ALA A 7 -47.16 52.31 -12.41
C ALA A 7 -45.72 51.77 -12.29
N ALA A 8 -45.10 51.94 -11.12
CA ALA A 8 -43.83 51.31 -10.78
C ALA A 8 -44.14 49.92 -10.20
N ALA A 9 -43.78 48.86 -10.93
CA ALA A 9 -43.82 47.49 -10.42
C ALA A 9 -42.54 47.22 -9.62
N LEU A 10 -42.65 47.07 -8.29
CA LEU A 10 -41.55 46.53 -7.47
C LEU A 10 -41.46 45.02 -7.70
N LEU A 11 -40.40 44.58 -8.39
CA LEU A 11 -39.98 43.18 -8.42
C LEU A 11 -39.21 42.88 -7.13
N ALA A 12 -39.87 42.20 -6.19
CA ALA A 12 -39.18 41.61 -5.04
C ALA A 12 -38.42 40.36 -5.51
N ALA A 13 -37.10 40.47 -5.62
CA ALA A 13 -36.23 39.33 -5.91
C ALA A 13 -36.12 38.45 -4.65
N THR A 14 -36.82 37.31 -4.64
CA THR A 14 -36.64 36.27 -3.62
C THR A 14 -35.32 35.55 -3.87
N VAL A 15 -34.29 35.89 -3.10
CA VAL A 15 -33.01 35.17 -3.11
C VAL A 15 -33.20 33.89 -2.30
N VAL A 16 -33.34 32.75 -2.97
CA VAL A 16 -33.35 31.44 -2.29
C VAL A 16 -31.89 31.07 -2.01
N PRO A 17 -31.45 30.93 -0.75
CA PRO A 17 -30.11 30.46 -0.46
C PRO A 17 -30.01 28.98 -0.87
N VAL A 18 -29.37 28.72 -2.01
CA VAL A 18 -28.99 27.36 -2.40
C VAL A 18 -27.88 26.93 -1.44
N THR A 19 -28.24 26.24 -0.37
CA THR A 19 -27.28 25.52 0.45
C THR A 19 -26.81 24.32 -0.34
N VAL A 20 -25.63 24.44 -0.95
CA VAL A 20 -24.94 23.31 -1.56
C VAL A 20 -24.49 22.40 -0.42
N VAL A 21 -25.36 21.46 -0.02
CA VAL A 21 -24.98 20.34 0.83
C VAL A 21 -24.01 19.50 0.01
N HIS A 22 -22.71 19.76 0.17
CA HIS A 22 -21.70 18.82 -0.30
C HIS A 22 -22.00 17.51 0.42
N ALA A 23 -22.41 16.49 -0.35
CA ALA A 23 -22.63 15.16 0.19
C ALA A 23 -21.33 14.71 0.88
N GLN A 24 -21.30 14.83 2.20
CA GLN A 24 -20.21 14.29 3.01
C GLN A 24 -20.27 12.78 2.83
N ARG A 25 -19.23 12.22 2.21
CA ARG A 25 -19.12 10.76 2.10
C ARG A 25 -19.14 10.19 3.52
N PRO A 26 -19.96 9.16 3.81
CA PRO A 26 -19.94 8.51 5.11
C PRO A 26 -18.52 8.07 5.44
N SER A 27 -18.04 8.40 6.65
CA SER A 27 -16.77 7.87 7.13
C SER A 27 -16.88 6.35 7.21
N PRO A 28 -15.88 5.58 6.73
CA PRO A 28 -15.90 4.13 6.86
C PRO A 28 -15.95 3.74 8.35
N SER A 29 -16.53 2.57 8.63
CA SER A 29 -16.53 2.00 9.99
C SER A 29 -15.10 2.04 10.55
N PRO A 30 -14.89 2.56 11.77
CA PRO A 30 -13.56 2.53 12.37
C PRO A 30 -13.13 1.07 12.51
N GLY A 31 -12.03 0.70 11.86
CA GLY A 31 -11.37 -0.58 12.08
C GLY A 31 -10.63 -0.60 13.43
N PRO A 32 -10.01 -1.72 13.80
CA PRO A 32 -9.25 -1.84 15.03
C PRO A 32 -7.98 -0.97 15.03
N MET A 33 -7.73 -0.22 16.10
CA MET A 33 -6.51 0.59 16.27
C MET A 33 -5.35 -0.27 16.76
N VAL A 34 -4.86 -1.13 15.87
CA VAL A 34 -3.79 -2.10 16.19
C VAL A 34 -2.46 -1.38 16.44
N SER A 35 -1.76 -1.77 17.51
CA SER A 35 -0.35 -1.46 17.76
C SER A 35 0.49 -2.71 17.55
N GLY A 36 1.60 -2.59 16.85
CA GLY A 36 2.46 -3.71 16.48
C GLY A 36 3.62 -3.25 15.61
N TYR A 37 3.83 -3.94 14.50
CA TYR A 37 5.00 -3.79 13.65
C TYR A 37 4.61 -3.83 12.17
N LEU A 38 5.38 -3.15 11.34
CA LEU A 38 5.23 -3.21 9.89
C LEU A 38 5.61 -4.60 9.39
N CYS A 39 4.74 -5.23 8.62
CA CYS A 39 4.87 -6.62 8.15
C CYS A 39 6.12 -6.89 7.31
N CYS A 40 6.64 -5.84 6.68
CA CYS A 40 7.35 -5.94 5.42
C CYS A 40 8.01 -4.59 5.09
N ASN A 41 8.95 -4.58 4.16
CA ASN A 41 9.48 -3.33 3.66
C ASN A 41 8.43 -2.60 2.81
N MET A 42 8.18 -1.35 3.17
CA MET A 42 7.34 -0.45 2.39
C MET A 42 8.16 0.74 1.88
N ARG A 43 7.80 1.27 0.73
CA ARG A 43 8.39 2.48 0.15
C ARG A 43 7.46 3.66 0.40
N THR A 44 7.99 4.65 1.09
CA THR A 44 7.26 5.89 1.40
C THR A 44 7.78 7.04 0.56
N TYR A 45 6.85 7.87 0.10
CA TYR A 45 7.09 9.16 -0.52
C TYR A 45 6.53 10.24 0.42
N GLY A 46 7.42 10.93 1.13
CA GLY A 46 7.03 11.92 2.14
C GLY A 46 6.27 11.29 3.32
N ASP A 47 4.96 11.52 3.37
CA ASP A 47 4.02 11.03 4.39
C ASP A 47 3.11 9.88 3.91
N SER A 48 3.30 9.42 2.67
CA SER A 48 2.38 8.51 2.00
C SER A 48 3.09 7.27 1.47
N ILE A 49 2.45 6.13 1.67
CA ILE A 49 2.83 4.83 1.13
C ILE A 49 1.66 4.34 0.26
N SER A 50 1.96 3.80 -0.90
CA SER A 50 0.98 3.09 -1.75
C SER A 50 1.11 1.58 -1.54
N ASP A 51 0.00 0.84 -1.58
CA ASP A 51 0.01 -0.63 -1.47
C ASP A 51 0.74 -1.33 -2.60
N ILE A 52 0.86 -0.69 -3.76
CA ILE A 52 1.63 -1.21 -4.90
C ILE A 52 3.15 -1.13 -4.71
N ASN A 53 3.62 -0.38 -3.69
CA ASN A 53 5.01 -0.36 -3.22
C ASN A 53 6.07 -0.02 -4.29
N TYR A 54 5.78 0.96 -5.15
CA TYR A 54 6.67 1.40 -6.22
C TYR A 54 8.05 1.83 -5.74
N ASP A 55 9.05 1.53 -6.57
CA ASP A 55 10.45 1.92 -6.45
C ASP A 55 10.77 3.07 -7.40
N GLU A 56 10.16 4.21 -7.09
CA GLU A 56 10.27 5.45 -7.85
C GLU A 56 11.23 6.45 -7.18
N GLN A 57 11.69 7.43 -7.97
CA GLN A 57 12.54 8.50 -7.47
C GLN A 57 11.86 9.24 -6.31
N GLY A 58 12.61 9.45 -5.23
CA GLY A 58 12.12 10.13 -4.03
C GLY A 58 11.42 9.22 -3.02
N THR A 59 11.23 7.94 -3.35
CA THR A 59 10.81 6.95 -2.36
C THR A 59 11.98 6.52 -1.47
N ARG A 60 11.66 6.13 -0.24
CA ARG A 60 12.63 5.53 0.71
C ARG A 60 12.01 4.31 1.38
N ILE A 61 12.84 3.32 1.71
CA ILE A 61 12.39 2.13 2.44
C ILE A 61 12.08 2.50 3.90
N VAL A 62 10.93 2.04 4.38
CA VAL A 62 10.62 1.82 5.79
C VAL A 62 10.77 0.33 6.04
N ALA A 63 11.68 -0.02 6.95
CA ALA A 63 12.09 -1.41 7.14
C ALA A 63 10.96 -2.27 7.73
N VAL A 64 10.92 -3.54 7.31
CA VAL A 64 10.20 -4.61 8.01
C VAL A 64 10.47 -4.57 9.52
N GLY A 65 9.44 -4.77 10.33
CA GLY A 65 9.52 -4.71 11.79
C GLY A 65 9.70 -3.30 12.37
N THR A 66 9.41 -2.25 11.59
CA THR A 66 9.29 -0.89 12.14
C THR A 66 8.06 -0.83 13.05
N PRO A 67 8.16 -0.31 14.29
CA PRO A 67 7.00 -0.15 15.16
C PRO A 67 5.90 0.65 14.46
N ALA A 68 4.67 0.14 14.51
CA ALA A 68 3.53 0.68 13.79
C ALA A 68 2.30 0.73 14.70
N ARG A 69 1.58 1.84 14.69
CA ARG A 69 0.32 1.99 15.42
C ARG A 69 -0.71 2.68 14.56
N ILE A 70 -1.79 1.98 14.23
CA ILE A 70 -2.91 2.56 13.47
C ILE A 70 -3.56 3.66 14.30
N THR A 71 -3.80 4.81 13.68
CA THR A 71 -4.37 6.00 14.32
C THR A 71 -5.73 6.39 13.77
N SER A 72 -6.02 6.08 12.50
CA SER A 72 -7.33 6.32 11.91
C SER A 72 -7.57 5.47 10.66
N TYR A 73 -8.84 5.33 10.31
CA TYR A 73 -9.30 4.79 9.04
C TYR A 73 -10.05 5.89 8.30
N ASP A 74 -9.78 6.03 7.01
CA ASP A 74 -10.47 6.94 6.11
C ASP A 74 -10.64 6.26 4.75
N PHE A 75 -11.50 6.80 3.88
CA PHE A 75 -12.01 6.21 2.65
C PHE A 75 -11.16 5.09 2.01
N ARG A 76 -9.92 5.40 1.60
CA ARG A 76 -9.00 4.45 0.93
C ARG A 76 -7.61 4.41 1.57
N TRP A 77 -7.48 4.80 2.82
CA TRP A 77 -6.20 4.70 3.52
C TRP A 77 -6.43 4.57 5.01
N PHE A 78 -5.46 3.97 5.68
CA PHE A 78 -5.37 4.08 7.13
C PHE A 78 -4.16 4.93 7.47
N SER A 79 -4.31 5.75 8.50
CA SER A 79 -3.20 6.53 9.06
C SER A 79 -2.57 5.74 10.19
N LEU A 80 -1.27 5.91 10.37
CA LEU A 80 -0.51 5.27 11.42
C LEU A 80 0.64 6.16 11.89
N ASP A 81 1.03 5.97 13.15
CA ASP A 81 2.38 6.27 13.58
C ASP A 81 3.28 5.12 13.13
N LEU A 82 4.33 5.43 12.36
CA LEU A 82 5.29 4.45 11.85
C LEU A 82 6.70 4.88 12.24
N GLY A 83 7.22 4.25 13.30
CA GLY A 83 8.51 4.60 13.89
C GLY A 83 8.55 6.03 14.43
N GLY A 84 7.47 6.50 15.07
CA GLY A 84 7.36 7.87 15.60
C GLY A 84 7.08 8.95 14.55
N LYS A 85 6.76 8.55 13.31
CA LYS A 85 6.43 9.48 12.22
C LYS A 85 5.00 9.22 11.74
N PRO A 86 4.16 10.26 11.59
CA PRO A 86 2.87 10.13 10.93
C PRO A 86 3.06 9.67 9.48
N GLN A 87 2.32 8.63 9.09
CA GLN A 87 2.26 8.10 7.73
C GLN A 87 0.81 7.73 7.40
N ARG A 88 0.52 7.52 6.12
CA ARG A 88 -0.68 6.84 5.64
C ARG A 88 -0.31 5.75 4.64
N ILE A 89 -0.99 4.62 4.71
CA ILE A 89 -0.89 3.56 3.69
C ILE A 89 -2.19 3.55 2.91
N LYS A 90 -2.08 3.82 1.61
CA LYS A 90 -3.19 3.91 0.67
C LYS A 90 -3.51 2.54 0.09
N ASN A 91 -4.79 2.18 0.12
CA ASN A 91 -5.38 1.08 -0.62
C ASN A 91 -5.72 1.58 -2.04
N ASP A 92 -4.67 1.70 -2.86
CA ASP A 92 -4.84 2.17 -4.23
C ASP A 92 -5.42 1.07 -5.12
N TYR A 93 -4.99 -0.18 -4.92
CA TYR A 93 -5.34 -1.30 -5.82
C TYR A 93 -5.95 -2.51 -5.11
N SER A 94 -5.84 -2.62 -3.78
CA SER A 94 -6.37 -3.76 -3.02
C SER A 94 -7.83 -3.61 -2.57
N ARG A 95 -8.72 -3.18 -3.46
CA ARG A 95 -10.08 -2.73 -3.12
C ARG A 95 -11.14 -3.84 -3.03
N ASN A 96 -10.77 -5.09 -3.29
CA ASN A 96 -11.63 -6.26 -3.12
C ASN A 96 -11.61 -6.84 -1.69
N ILE A 97 -10.83 -6.24 -0.78
CA ILE A 97 -10.85 -6.52 0.66
C ILE A 97 -11.26 -5.26 1.42
N THR A 98 -11.79 -5.43 2.63
CA THR A 98 -12.19 -4.29 3.47
C THR A 98 -10.97 -3.51 3.93
N LEU A 99 -11.14 -2.23 4.27
CA LEU A 99 -10.03 -1.41 4.76
C LEU A 99 -9.42 -1.92 6.08
N PRO A 100 -10.19 -2.45 7.05
CA PRO A 100 -9.63 -3.14 8.22
C PRO A 100 -8.78 -4.36 7.87
N GLU A 101 -9.26 -5.26 6.99
CA GLU A 101 -8.49 -6.42 6.52
C GLU A 101 -7.21 -5.99 5.80
N PHE A 102 -7.31 -4.96 4.96
CA PHE A 102 -6.16 -4.34 4.29
C PHE A 102 -5.13 -3.83 5.31
N ALA A 103 -5.55 -3.10 6.33
CA ALA A 103 -4.62 -2.56 7.33
C ALA A 103 -3.94 -3.66 8.16
N GLN A 104 -4.65 -4.74 8.48
CA GLN A 104 -4.12 -5.88 9.22
C GLN A 104 -3.05 -6.67 8.44
N ARG A 105 -3.00 -6.55 7.11
CA ARG A 105 -1.87 -7.09 6.33
C ARG A 105 -0.56 -6.39 6.66
N TYR A 106 -0.60 -5.08 6.88
CA TYR A 106 0.61 -4.26 7.02
C TYR A 106 1.02 -4.03 8.48
N VAL A 107 0.06 -3.97 9.41
CA VAL A 107 0.34 -3.82 10.85
C VAL A 107 0.04 -5.12 11.57
N VAL A 108 1.10 -5.86 11.90
CA VAL A 108 1.04 -7.18 12.56
C VAL A 108 1.41 -7.08 14.03
N THR A 109 0.84 -7.94 14.88
CA THR A 109 1.03 -7.88 16.34
C THR A 109 2.36 -8.49 16.81
N THR A 110 2.97 -9.35 15.99
CA THR A 110 4.27 -9.99 16.28
C THR A 110 5.35 -9.32 15.46
N ASP A 111 6.50 -9.01 16.06
CA ASP A 111 7.61 -8.40 15.33
C ASP A 111 8.18 -9.39 14.28
N PRO A 112 8.04 -9.12 12.97
CA PRO A 112 8.56 -10.01 11.93
C PRO A 112 10.08 -10.19 11.99
N LYS A 113 10.81 -9.32 12.69
CA LYS A 113 12.26 -9.51 12.92
C LYS A 113 12.56 -10.77 13.72
N GLN A 114 11.65 -11.22 14.58
CA GLN A 114 11.81 -12.47 15.34
C GLN A 114 11.83 -13.68 14.40
N THR A 115 10.87 -13.75 13.48
CA THR A 115 10.84 -14.79 12.46
C THR A 115 12.04 -14.67 11.51
N MET A 116 12.34 -13.44 11.07
CA MET A 116 13.45 -13.17 10.15
C MET A 116 14.81 -13.60 10.71
N ALA A 117 15.01 -13.53 12.03
CA ALA A 117 16.26 -13.96 12.67
C ALA A 117 16.58 -15.44 12.41
N ALA A 118 15.56 -16.29 12.21
CA ALA A 118 15.72 -17.71 11.92
C ALA A 118 16.02 -18.01 10.43
N PHE A 119 15.89 -17.04 9.53
CA PHE A 119 16.14 -17.27 8.11
C PHE A 119 17.63 -17.38 7.79
N ALA A 120 17.95 -18.03 6.67
CA ALA A 120 19.32 -18.09 6.16
C ALA A 120 19.90 -16.68 5.96
N PRO A 121 21.22 -16.46 6.19
CA PRO A 121 21.84 -15.14 6.07
C PRO A 121 21.54 -14.44 4.73
N ALA A 122 21.71 -15.13 3.61
CA ALA A 122 21.43 -14.58 2.27
C ALA A 122 19.98 -14.12 2.10
N VAL A 123 19.02 -14.85 2.69
CA VAL A 123 17.59 -14.46 2.67
C VAL A 123 17.36 -13.21 3.50
N ARG A 124 17.97 -13.11 4.69
CA ARG A 124 17.88 -11.89 5.52
C ARG A 124 18.46 -10.69 4.80
N ASP A 125 19.63 -10.83 4.19
CA ASP A 125 20.30 -9.76 3.45
C ASP A 125 19.44 -9.29 2.26
N ALA A 126 18.85 -10.23 1.53
CA ALA A 126 17.92 -9.92 0.45
C ALA A 126 16.65 -9.20 0.95
N ILE A 127 16.05 -9.65 2.06
CA ILE A 127 14.92 -8.95 2.69
C ILE A 127 15.34 -7.53 3.09
N LEU A 128 16.47 -7.34 3.77
CA LEU A 128 16.93 -6.01 4.19
C LEU A 128 17.19 -5.08 2.99
N ALA A 129 17.61 -5.63 1.85
CA ALA A 129 17.79 -4.90 0.60
C ALA A 129 16.48 -4.66 -0.19
N ALA A 130 15.33 -5.14 0.30
CA ALA A 130 14.04 -5.16 -0.40
C ALA A 130 14.08 -5.89 -1.75
N LYS A 131 14.76 -7.03 -1.76
CA LYS A 131 15.03 -7.87 -2.93
C LYS A 131 14.53 -9.30 -2.76
N VAL A 132 14.30 -9.96 -3.89
CA VAL A 132 13.83 -11.34 -4.01
C VAL A 132 14.93 -12.19 -4.64
N MET A 133 15.00 -13.46 -4.24
CA MET A 133 15.89 -14.46 -4.83
C MET A 133 15.20 -15.83 -4.92
N PRO A 134 15.64 -16.71 -5.84
CA PRO A 134 15.20 -18.09 -5.87
C PRO A 134 15.36 -18.79 -4.52
N GLY A 135 14.42 -19.69 -4.20
CA GLY A 135 14.36 -20.42 -2.94
C GLY A 135 13.67 -19.68 -1.79
N MET A 136 13.35 -18.39 -1.94
CA MET A 136 12.56 -17.68 -0.91
C MET A 136 11.16 -18.28 -0.77
N THR A 137 10.61 -18.30 0.44
CA THR A 137 9.20 -18.61 0.67
C THR A 137 8.30 -17.43 0.32
N ARG A 138 7.00 -17.67 0.16
CA ARG A 138 5.99 -16.61 0.05
C ARG A 138 6.09 -15.57 1.17
N GLU A 139 6.24 -16.00 2.42
CA GLU A 139 6.42 -15.12 3.58
C GLU A 139 7.66 -14.23 3.43
N GLN A 140 8.79 -14.79 2.98
CA GLN A 140 10.03 -14.05 2.77
C GLN A 140 9.90 -13.03 1.64
N VAL A 141 9.18 -13.36 0.56
CA VAL A 141 8.86 -12.42 -0.52
C VAL A 141 7.99 -11.27 0.01
N LEU A 142 6.95 -11.57 0.78
CA LEU A 142 6.10 -10.55 1.40
C LEU A 142 6.91 -9.63 2.34
N MET A 143 7.78 -10.19 3.17
CA MET A 143 8.66 -9.39 4.04
C MET A 143 9.59 -8.48 3.21
N ALA A 144 10.13 -8.98 2.10
CA ALA A 144 11.05 -8.23 1.25
C ALA A 144 10.39 -7.09 0.47
N ILE A 145 9.24 -7.35 -0.16
CA ILE A 145 8.64 -6.45 -1.17
C ILE A 145 7.16 -6.14 -0.97
N ALA A 146 6.61 -6.48 0.21
CA ALA A 146 5.22 -6.31 0.60
C ALA A 146 4.22 -7.21 -0.14
N TYR A 147 2.95 -7.07 0.25
CA TYR A 147 1.83 -7.77 -0.37
C TYR A 147 1.68 -7.38 -1.84
N PRO A 148 1.45 -8.35 -2.74
CA PRO A 148 0.98 -8.03 -4.06
C PRO A 148 -0.44 -7.46 -3.97
N VAL A 149 -0.76 -6.52 -4.86
CA VAL A 149 -2.09 -5.89 -4.88
C VAL A 149 -3.15 -6.91 -5.27
N THR A 150 -4.28 -6.90 -4.57
CA THR A 150 -5.28 -7.96 -4.70
C THR A 150 -6.16 -7.86 -5.93
N SER A 151 -6.18 -6.72 -6.62
CA SER A 151 -6.81 -6.59 -7.95
C SER A 151 -6.14 -7.48 -8.99
N GLU A 152 -4.82 -7.70 -8.85
CA GLU A 152 -4.00 -8.49 -9.78
C GLU A 152 -3.68 -9.87 -9.22
N ASN A 153 -3.74 -10.02 -7.89
CA ASN A 153 -3.37 -11.22 -7.16
C ASN A 153 -4.44 -11.56 -6.10
N PRO A 154 -5.60 -12.08 -6.52
CA PRO A 154 -6.73 -12.33 -5.62
C PRO A 154 -6.45 -13.43 -4.58
N SER A 155 -5.49 -14.31 -4.85
CA SER A 155 -5.05 -15.36 -3.92
C SER A 155 -3.54 -15.33 -3.73
N LEU A 156 -3.09 -15.41 -2.48
CA LEU A 156 -1.67 -15.54 -2.14
C LEU A 156 -1.14 -16.96 -2.37
N ASP A 157 -2.02 -17.95 -2.55
CA ASP A 157 -1.61 -19.31 -2.89
C ASP A 157 -1.36 -19.50 -4.39
N ALA A 158 -1.64 -18.48 -5.20
CA ALA A 158 -1.42 -18.52 -6.65
C ALA A 158 0.05 -18.83 -7.00
N PRO A 159 0.32 -19.66 -8.01
CA PRO A 159 1.69 -20.04 -8.40
C PRO A 159 2.50 -18.85 -8.95
N ILE A 160 1.84 -17.74 -9.29
CA ILE A 160 2.46 -16.55 -9.83
C ILE A 160 1.89 -15.34 -9.09
N TRP A 161 2.78 -14.47 -8.62
CA TRP A 161 2.41 -13.14 -8.14
C TRP A 161 2.93 -12.06 -9.09
N ARG A 162 2.06 -11.14 -9.51
CA ARG A 162 2.40 -9.97 -10.35
C ARG A 162 2.65 -8.74 -9.49
N TYR A 163 3.70 -7.99 -9.82
CA TYR A 163 4.18 -6.81 -9.13
C TYR A 163 4.66 -5.75 -10.11
N TRP A 164 4.86 -4.54 -9.62
CA TRP A 164 5.34 -3.40 -10.38
C TRP A 164 6.41 -2.63 -9.60
N ARG A 165 7.42 -2.12 -10.30
CA ARG A 165 8.41 -1.17 -9.73
C ARG A 165 8.09 0.29 -10.04
N ASP A 166 7.33 0.51 -11.07
CA ASP A 166 6.71 1.78 -11.45
C ASP A 166 5.52 1.44 -12.37
N SER A 167 4.88 2.46 -12.95
CA SER A 167 3.69 2.27 -13.79
C SER A 167 3.91 1.39 -15.04
N TRP A 168 5.16 1.12 -15.43
CA TRP A 168 5.49 0.43 -16.68
C TRP A 168 6.33 -0.84 -16.47
N SER A 169 7.01 -0.95 -15.34
CA SER A 169 7.96 -2.02 -15.06
C SER A 169 7.29 -3.14 -14.25
N GLU A 170 6.51 -3.98 -14.93
CA GLU A 170 5.93 -5.21 -14.35
C GLU A 170 7.01 -6.29 -14.14
N PHE A 171 6.92 -7.03 -13.05
CA PHE A 171 7.59 -8.31 -12.87
C PHE A 171 6.71 -9.32 -12.16
N GLN A 172 7.08 -10.58 -12.25
CA GLN A 172 6.35 -11.70 -11.69
C GLN A 172 7.26 -12.57 -10.85
N VAL A 173 6.76 -13.01 -9.70
CA VAL A 173 7.41 -13.98 -8.84
C VAL A 173 6.70 -15.31 -9.04
N HIS A 174 7.43 -16.31 -9.55
CA HIS A 174 6.91 -17.64 -9.85
C HIS A 174 7.32 -18.58 -8.73
N PHE A 175 6.35 -19.31 -8.18
CA PHE A 175 6.55 -20.27 -7.10
C PHE A 175 6.46 -21.70 -7.62
N ASP A 176 7.24 -22.60 -7.03
CA ASP A 176 7.11 -24.04 -7.25
C ASP A 176 5.97 -24.64 -6.40
N GLU A 177 5.77 -25.95 -6.52
CA GLU A 177 4.74 -26.70 -5.78
C GLU A 177 4.95 -26.67 -4.26
N LYS A 178 6.17 -26.35 -3.78
CA LYS A 178 6.49 -26.20 -2.36
C LYS A 178 6.31 -24.76 -1.86
N GLY A 179 5.87 -23.84 -2.72
CA GLY A 179 5.71 -22.43 -2.39
C GLY A 179 7.03 -21.66 -2.31
N LEU A 180 8.11 -22.18 -2.92
CA LEU A 180 9.40 -21.52 -3.01
C LEU A 180 9.54 -20.77 -4.34
N VAL A 181 10.21 -19.61 -4.32
CA VAL A 181 10.48 -18.85 -5.54
C VAL A 181 11.32 -19.70 -6.49
N LYS A 182 10.73 -20.09 -7.61
CA LYS A 182 11.39 -20.79 -8.70
C LYS A 182 12.11 -19.81 -9.63
N ALA A 183 11.45 -18.69 -9.95
CA ALA A 183 11.96 -17.69 -10.86
C ALA A 183 11.34 -16.31 -10.59
N VAL A 184 12.04 -15.25 -10.98
CA VAL A 184 11.49 -13.90 -11.10
C VAL A 184 11.70 -13.46 -12.53
N VAL A 185 10.61 -13.11 -13.22
CA VAL A 185 10.61 -12.78 -14.65
C VAL A 185 9.87 -11.48 -14.88
N GLY A 186 10.24 -10.70 -15.89
CA GLY A 186 9.56 -9.42 -16.14
C GLY A 186 10.43 -8.43 -16.88
N ASP A 187 10.05 -7.17 -16.77
CA ASP A 187 10.76 -6.05 -17.36
C ASP A 187 12.21 -5.96 -16.82
N PRO A 188 13.23 -5.75 -17.67
CA PRO A 188 14.63 -5.67 -17.23
C PRO A 188 14.90 -4.59 -16.18
N VAL A 189 14.20 -3.44 -16.23
CA VAL A 189 14.33 -2.37 -15.25
C VAL A 189 13.79 -2.84 -13.91
N ALA A 190 12.60 -3.46 -13.89
CA ALA A 190 12.05 -4.05 -12.66
C ALA A 190 13.01 -5.09 -12.06
N LEU A 191 13.50 -6.01 -12.90
CA LEU A 191 14.42 -7.08 -12.48
C LEU A 191 15.72 -6.53 -11.87
N SER A 192 16.31 -5.50 -12.47
CA SER A 192 17.53 -4.86 -11.96
C SER A 192 17.38 -4.30 -10.54
N ARG A 193 16.15 -3.92 -10.16
CA ARG A 193 15.83 -3.35 -8.84
C ARG A 193 15.37 -4.40 -7.83
N VAL A 194 14.69 -5.46 -8.27
CA VAL A 194 14.12 -6.48 -7.35
C VAL A 194 15.01 -7.69 -7.11
N LEU A 195 15.91 -8.05 -8.03
CA LEU A 195 16.71 -9.26 -7.85
C LEU A 195 17.88 -9.01 -6.89
N ALA A 196 18.03 -9.93 -5.92
CA ALA A 196 19.28 -10.06 -5.17
C ALA A 196 20.40 -10.43 -6.14
N ALA A 197 21.59 -9.87 -5.92
CA ALA A 197 22.76 -10.34 -6.64
C ALA A 197 22.96 -11.82 -6.24
N SER A 198 23.12 -12.70 -7.21
CA SER A 198 23.47 -14.09 -6.92
C SER A 198 24.80 -14.09 -6.21
N THR A 199 24.82 -14.42 -4.92
CA THR A 199 26.06 -14.79 -4.27
C THR A 199 26.43 -16.14 -4.85
N ALA A 200 27.38 -16.16 -5.78
CA ALA A 200 28.07 -17.39 -6.14
C ALA A 200 28.52 -18.02 -4.81
N GLN A 201 27.86 -19.10 -4.42
CA GLN A 201 28.25 -19.86 -3.25
C GLN A 201 29.64 -20.43 -3.56
N PRO A 202 30.65 -20.25 -2.68
CA PRO A 202 31.95 -20.86 -2.87
C PRO A 202 31.87 -22.39 -2.93
#